data_AF-A0A9Q3D447-F1
#
_entry.id   AF-A0A9Q3D447-F1
#
_cell.length_a   1.000
_cell.length_b   1.000
_cell.length_c   1.000
_cell.angle_alpha   90.00
_cell.angle_beta   90.00
_cell.angle_gamma   90.00
#
_symmetry.space_group_name_H-M   'P 1'
#
loop_
_entity.id
_entity.type
_entity.pdbx_description
1 polymer ?
#
loop_
_entity_poly.entity_id
_entity_poly.type
_entity_poly.pdbx_seq_one_letter_code
_entity_poly.pdbx_strand_id
1 'polypeptide(L)'
;MIQTMEDILRRFCAYDMEDKDHEGYTHDWVTLLPEVQLAYNTSQHSTTGQSPSLVEEGWKPLLPVDHLKKNLLTIHPTAKKFHDMGKKACDTAAKCIAEAKEYSKQRWDKSHMEPDFKEGDQVLLSTLNFNNLKGPKKMRDSLVRPFTIIKLIIKNAVEFKLTEELSRKHPVFSVSLVKPYFQTWEDKFPSRKKHPTPSELLEVEDSPGPVKKIIKARKIRINGKDQRKYLVRFKNQTADKNKSLEEEAIPDGNPHLRRLRASRRTEQSHQ
;
A
#
# COMPACT_ATOMS: atom_id res chain seq x y z
N MET A 1 4.48 11.82 -1.24
CA MET A 1 4.86 13.14 -1.77
C MET A 1 3.63 14.03 -1.69
N ILE A 2 3.76 15.28 -1.26
CA ILE A 2 2.63 16.22 -1.22
C ILE A 2 2.26 16.52 -2.68
N GLN A 3 0.99 16.32 -3.05
CA GLN A 3 0.52 16.40 -4.44
C GLN A 3 0.85 17.76 -5.11
N THR A 4 0.84 18.85 -4.34
CA THR A 4 1.21 20.19 -4.82
C THR A 4 2.67 20.30 -5.22
N MET A 5 3.60 19.74 -4.45
CA MET A 5 5.03 19.74 -4.80
C MET A 5 5.28 18.89 -6.05
N GLU A 6 4.59 17.75 -6.14
CA GLU A 6 4.65 16.89 -7.33
C GLU A 6 4.16 17.62 -8.58
N ASP A 7 3.06 18.35 -8.49
CA ASP A 7 2.51 19.14 -9.60
C ASP A 7 3.44 20.29 -10.01
N ILE A 8 4.09 20.95 -9.05
CA ILE A 8 5.09 22.00 -9.34
C ILE A 8 6.29 21.37 -10.06
N LEU A 9 6.87 20.30 -9.51
CA LEU A 9 8.01 19.60 -10.10
C LEU A 9 7.70 19.09 -11.51
N ARG A 10 6.53 18.49 -11.72
CA ARG A 10 6.09 18.04 -13.05
C ARG A 10 6.05 19.16 -14.08
N ARG A 11 5.63 20.36 -13.68
CA ARG A 11 5.61 21.52 -14.58
C ARG A 11 7.02 21.98 -14.90
N PHE A 12 7.88 22.16 -13.90
CA PHE A 12 9.27 22.59 -14.15
C PHE A 12 10.05 21.57 -14.98
N CYS A 13 9.95 20.28 -14.64
CA CYS A 13 10.55 19.19 -15.39
C CYS A 13 10.04 19.09 -16.85
N ALA A 14 8.82 19.57 -17.13
CA ALA A 14 8.30 19.58 -18.50
C ALA A 14 8.79 20.77 -19.35
N TYR A 15 9.29 21.85 -18.73
CA TYR A 15 9.73 23.07 -19.43
C TYR A 15 11.26 23.20 -19.50
N ASP A 16 12.00 22.78 -18.47
CA ASP A 16 13.47 22.84 -18.45
C ASP A 16 14.07 21.61 -19.12
N MET A 17 14.12 21.66 -20.45
CA MET A 17 14.82 20.70 -21.29
C MET A 17 16.26 21.21 -21.53
N GLU A 18 17.13 21.15 -20.53
CA GLU A 18 18.58 21.15 -20.82
C GLU A 18 19.03 19.73 -21.12
N ASP A 19 19.41 19.47 -22.38
CA ASP A 19 20.10 18.26 -22.83
C ASP A 19 21.44 18.12 -22.08
N LYS A 20 21.43 17.38 -20.98
CA LYS A 20 22.65 16.84 -20.37
C LYS A 20 22.46 15.35 -20.13
N ASP A 21 22.64 14.62 -21.22
CA ASP A 21 23.64 13.55 -21.36
C ASP A 21 23.31 12.70 -22.59
N HIS A 22 24.32 12.13 -23.23
CA HIS A 22 24.20 11.31 -24.46
C HIS A 22 23.34 10.03 -24.30
N GLU A 23 22.73 9.79 -23.13
CA GLU A 23 21.93 8.60 -22.80
C GLU A 23 20.46 8.88 -22.39
N GLY A 24 19.95 10.12 -22.52
CA GLY A 24 18.51 10.42 -22.46
C GLY A 24 18.08 11.50 -21.45
N TYR A 25 16.77 11.77 -21.39
CA TYR A 25 16.16 12.78 -20.52
C TYR A 25 16.30 12.42 -19.03
N THR A 26 17.29 12.98 -18.35
CA THR A 26 17.41 12.87 -16.90
C THR A 26 16.79 14.11 -16.26
N HIS A 27 15.54 13.99 -15.80
CA HIS A 27 14.92 15.04 -15.01
C HIS A 27 15.59 15.08 -13.64
N ASP A 28 16.56 15.98 -13.43
CA ASP A 28 17.21 16.16 -12.12
C ASP A 28 16.30 16.97 -11.18
N TRP A 29 15.15 16.37 -10.82
CA TRP A 29 14.20 16.96 -9.88
C TRP A 29 14.80 17.13 -8.49
N VAL A 30 15.88 16.42 -8.17
CA VAL A 30 16.56 16.49 -6.87
C VAL A 30 17.22 17.86 -6.68
N THR A 31 17.86 18.40 -7.73
CA THR A 31 18.42 19.76 -7.68
C THR A 31 17.37 20.85 -7.55
N LEU A 32 16.15 20.62 -8.07
CA LEU A 32 15.03 21.56 -7.98
C LEU A 32 14.30 21.55 -6.63
N LEU A 33 14.48 20.50 -5.81
CA LEU A 33 13.77 20.37 -4.53
C LEU A 33 13.93 21.57 -3.59
N PRO A 34 15.14 22.14 -3.36
CA PRO A 34 15.30 23.27 -2.45
C PRO A 34 14.53 24.51 -2.94
N GLU A 35 14.51 24.74 -4.24
CA GLU A 35 13.79 25.86 -4.86
C GLU A 35 12.27 25.69 -4.75
N VAL A 36 11.77 24.48 -5.03
CA VAL A 36 10.35 24.14 -4.88
C VAL A 36 9.92 24.22 -3.42
N GLN A 37 10.75 23.78 -2.47
CA GLN A 37 10.48 23.91 -1.04
C GLN A 37 10.37 25.38 -0.63
N LEU A 38 11.31 26.23 -1.07
CA LEU A 38 11.26 27.66 -0.79
C LEU A 38 10.01 28.30 -1.39
N ALA A 39 9.68 28.00 -2.65
CA ALA A 39 8.49 28.51 -3.32
C ALA A 39 7.19 28.09 -2.61
N TYR A 40 7.10 26.81 -2.19
CA TYR A 40 5.96 26.29 -1.45
C TYR A 40 5.82 26.98 -0.09
N ASN A 41 6.91 27.09 0.67
CA ASN A 41 6.90 27.70 2.00
C ASN A 41 6.60 29.20 2.01
N THR A 42 6.80 29.89 0.88
CA THR A 42 6.60 31.34 0.75
C THR A 42 5.32 31.73 0.03
N SER A 43 4.67 30.78 -0.63
CA SER A 43 3.38 30.95 -1.31
C SER A 43 2.23 30.89 -0.32
N GLN A 44 1.18 31.67 -0.56
CA GLN A 44 -0.01 31.65 0.30
C GLN A 44 -0.84 30.39 0.06
N HIS A 45 -1.23 29.72 1.13
CA HIS A 45 -2.10 28.54 1.07
C HIS A 45 -3.58 28.93 1.18
N SER A 46 -4.43 28.31 0.37
CA SER A 46 -5.88 28.58 0.37
C SER A 46 -6.56 28.25 1.70
N THR A 47 -6.06 27.24 2.42
CA THR A 47 -6.64 26.81 3.70
C THR A 47 -6.32 27.77 4.85
N THR A 48 -5.13 28.36 4.88
CA THR A 48 -4.66 29.23 5.97
C THR A 48 -4.73 30.71 5.62
N GLY A 49 -4.84 31.06 4.33
CA GLY A 49 -4.70 32.43 3.83
C GLY A 49 -3.30 33.03 4.01
N GLN A 50 -2.33 32.23 4.46
CA GLN A 50 -0.98 32.66 4.81
C GLN A 50 0.06 31.68 4.26
N SER A 51 1.32 32.10 4.19
CA SER A 51 2.42 31.22 3.79
C SER A 51 2.84 30.28 4.92
N PRO A 52 3.22 29.02 4.64
CA PRO A 52 3.62 28.06 5.66
C PRO A 52 4.75 28.58 6.56
N SER A 53 5.77 29.23 5.99
CA SER A 53 6.85 29.89 6.75
C SER A 53 6.34 30.87 7.80
N LEU A 54 5.30 31.64 7.48
CA LEU A 54 4.72 32.62 8.39
C LEU A 54 3.92 31.95 9.51
N VAL A 55 3.24 30.86 9.20
CA VAL A 55 2.42 30.11 10.16
C VAL A 55 3.29 29.27 11.10
N GLU A 56 4.36 28.67 10.60
CA GLU A 56 5.26 27.81 11.37
C GLU A 56 6.32 28.61 12.13
N GLU A 57 7.05 29.48 11.43
CA GLU A 57 8.21 30.17 11.99
C GLU A 57 7.87 31.60 12.44
N GLY A 58 6.77 32.18 11.95
CA GLY A 58 6.37 33.55 12.29
C GLY A 58 7.03 34.63 11.44
N TRP A 59 7.85 34.27 10.47
CA TRP A 59 8.50 35.17 9.54
C TRP A 59 8.54 34.56 8.14
N LYS A 60 8.76 35.41 7.13
CA LYS A 60 8.92 34.98 5.75
C LYS A 60 10.38 35.18 5.32
N PRO A 61 11.02 34.18 4.71
CA PRO A 61 12.37 34.35 4.19
C PRO A 61 12.39 35.39 3.06
N LEU A 62 13.49 36.13 2.98
CA LEU A 62 13.71 37.10 1.90
C LEU A 62 13.92 36.34 0.60
N LEU A 63 13.12 36.68 -0.41
CA LEU A 63 13.28 36.12 -1.75
C LEU A 63 14.24 37.00 -2.58
N PRO A 64 14.87 36.45 -3.64
CA PRO A 64 15.70 37.25 -4.56
C PRO A 64 15.01 38.52 -5.08
N VAL A 65 13.69 38.45 -5.30
CA VAL A 65 12.85 39.60 -5.71
C VAL A 65 12.73 40.69 -4.66
N ASP A 66 12.88 40.36 -3.37
CA ASP A 66 12.81 41.33 -2.28
C ASP A 66 14.11 42.13 -2.18
N HIS A 67 15.25 41.55 -2.58
CA HIS A 67 16.53 42.26 -2.67
C HIS A 67 16.55 43.35 -3.76
N LEU A 68 15.68 43.25 -4.76
CA LEU A 68 15.49 44.32 -5.76
C LEU A 68 14.80 45.55 -5.15
N LYS A 69 14.08 45.40 -4.04
CA LYS A 69 13.40 46.48 -3.31
C LYS A 69 14.34 47.17 -2.33
N LYS A 70 15.49 47.64 -2.82
CA LYS A 70 16.64 48.19 -2.05
C LYS A 70 16.32 49.36 -1.09
N ASN A 71 15.12 49.94 -1.15
CA ASN A 71 14.73 51.11 -0.36
C ASN A 71 14.04 50.77 0.97
N LEU A 72 13.89 49.49 1.33
CA LEU A 72 13.29 49.09 2.60
C LEU A 72 14.37 48.78 3.64
N LEU A 73 14.40 49.57 4.72
CA LEU A 73 15.25 49.32 5.89
C LEU A 73 14.97 47.92 6.44
N THR A 74 15.92 47.01 6.32
CA THR A 74 15.82 45.66 6.89
C THR A 74 16.26 45.70 8.34
N ILE A 75 15.32 46.03 9.23
CA ILE A 75 15.56 46.00 10.67
C ILE A 75 15.36 44.56 11.15
N HIS A 76 16.45 43.89 11.51
CA HIS A 76 16.36 42.56 12.10
C HIS A 76 15.66 42.65 13.47
N PRO A 77 14.67 41.80 13.77
CA PRO A 77 14.03 41.81 15.07
C PRO A 77 15.03 41.47 16.18
N THR A 78 14.90 42.12 17.33
CA THR A 78 15.60 41.72 18.56
C THR A 78 15.14 40.31 18.97
N ALA A 79 15.98 39.55 19.69
CA ALA A 79 15.64 38.20 20.17
C ALA A 79 14.27 38.13 20.88
N LYS A 80 13.92 39.13 21.69
CA LYS A 80 12.59 39.22 22.34
C LYS A 80 11.45 39.31 21.33
N LYS A 81 11.59 40.15 20.29
CA LYS A 81 10.58 40.29 19.24
C LYS A 81 10.45 38.99 18.43
N PHE A 82 11.57 38.31 18.16
CA PHE A 82 11.56 37.03 17.46
C PHE A 82 10.80 35.95 18.25
N HIS A 83 11.02 35.89 19.58
CA HIS A 83 10.25 35.01 20.47
C HIS A 83 8.75 35.33 20.45
N ASP A 84 8.39 36.60 20.53
CA ASP A 84 6.98 37.04 20.47
C ASP A 84 6.34 36.72 19.10
N MET A 85 7.12 36.79 18.00
CA MET A 85 6.67 36.38 16.66
C MET A 85 6.40 34.87 16.60
N GLY A 86 7.31 34.04 17.11
CA GLY A 86 7.13 32.59 17.16
C GLY A 86 5.90 32.18 17.98
N LYS A 87 5.66 32.83 19.13
CA LYS A 87 4.44 32.61 19.92
C LYS A 87 3.17 32.93 19.13
N LYS A 88 3.14 34.08 18.45
CA LYS A 88 1.99 34.46 17.60
C LYS A 88 1.80 33.49 16.45
N ALA A 89 2.87 32.98 15.86
CA ALA A 89 2.82 31.98 14.80
C ALA A 89 2.17 30.68 15.30
N CYS A 90 2.61 30.16 16.45
CA CYS A 90 2.00 29.00 17.09
C CYS A 90 0.51 29.19 17.37
N ASP A 91 0.12 30.36 17.91
CA ASP A 91 -1.28 30.68 18.19
C ASP A 91 -2.12 30.72 16.91
N THR A 92 -1.60 31.33 15.84
CA THR A 92 -2.25 31.36 14.52
C THR A 92 -2.35 29.97 13.93
N ALA A 93 -1.28 29.16 13.98
CA ALA A 93 -1.27 27.79 13.49
C ALA A 93 -2.32 26.93 14.21
N ALA A 94 -2.41 27.05 15.54
CA ALA A 94 -3.41 26.34 16.33
C ALA A 94 -4.85 26.72 15.91
N LYS A 95 -5.11 28.01 15.66
CA LYS A 95 -6.41 28.49 15.15
C LYS A 95 -6.72 27.93 13.77
N CYS A 96 -5.78 28.02 12.83
CA CYS A 96 -5.96 27.49 11.47
C CYS A 96 -6.23 25.97 11.49
N ILE A 97 -5.55 25.21 12.34
CA ILE A 97 -5.79 23.77 12.49
C ILE A 97 -7.19 23.51 13.06
N ALA A 98 -7.62 24.29 14.06
CA ALA A 98 -8.95 24.15 14.64
C ALA A 98 -10.05 24.47 13.62
N GLU A 99 -9.91 25.55 12.85
CA GLU A 99 -10.82 25.95 11.78
C GLU A 99 -10.86 24.90 10.66
N ALA A 100 -9.70 24.41 10.21
CA ALA A 100 -9.62 23.37 9.18
C ALA A 100 -10.27 22.06 9.62
N LYS A 101 -10.11 21.69 10.90
CA LYS A 101 -10.76 20.52 11.50
C LYS A 101 -12.27 20.68 11.53
N GLU A 102 -12.76 21.83 11.96
CA GLU A 102 -14.19 22.12 12.03
C GLU A 102 -14.82 22.17 10.64
N TYR A 103 -14.16 22.82 9.66
CA TYR A 103 -14.60 22.83 8.27
C TYR A 103 -14.69 21.40 7.70
N SER A 104 -13.65 20.59 7.92
CA SER A 104 -13.60 19.21 7.44
C SER A 104 -14.70 18.36 8.08
N LYS A 105 -14.94 18.54 9.39
CA LYS A 105 -16.02 17.88 10.12
C LYS A 105 -17.39 18.27 9.56
N GLN A 106 -17.69 19.56 9.42
CA GLN A 106 -18.97 20.02 8.88
C GLN A 106 -19.22 19.49 7.46
N ARG A 107 -18.18 19.43 6.62
CA ARG A 107 -18.31 18.89 5.26
C ARG A 107 -18.53 17.38 5.26
N TRP A 108 -17.84 16.67 6.13
CA TRP A 108 -18.02 15.24 6.33
C TRP A 108 -19.44 14.96 6.81
N ASP A 109 -19.88 15.58 7.90
CA ASP A 109 -21.19 15.37 8.53
C ASP A 109 -22.37 15.67 7.56
N LYS A 110 -22.19 16.61 6.61
CA LYS A 110 -23.21 16.92 5.59
C LYS A 110 -23.44 15.79 4.57
N SER A 111 -22.41 15.03 4.23
CA SER A 111 -22.44 14.04 3.15
C SER A 111 -22.33 12.60 3.66
N HIS A 112 -21.82 12.43 4.87
CA HIS A 112 -21.59 11.15 5.47
C HIS A 112 -22.88 10.61 6.06
N MET A 113 -23.28 9.43 5.59
CA MET A 113 -24.27 8.61 6.28
C MET A 113 -23.51 7.53 7.02
N GLU A 114 -23.65 7.51 8.36
CA GLU A 114 -23.11 6.42 9.18
C GLU A 114 -23.88 5.13 8.82
N PRO A 115 -23.19 4.06 8.39
CA PRO A 115 -23.86 2.78 8.15
C PRO A 115 -24.23 2.13 9.48
N ASP A 116 -25.51 1.80 9.66
CA ASP A 116 -26.02 1.07 10.82
C ASP A 116 -25.71 -0.43 10.68
N PHE A 117 -24.46 -0.81 10.95
CA PHE A 117 -24.06 -2.21 11.08
C PHE A 117 -24.22 -2.68 12.52
N LYS A 118 -24.69 -3.92 12.70
CA LYS A 118 -24.82 -4.59 13.99
C LYS A 118 -23.96 -5.86 14.03
N GLU A 119 -23.61 -6.26 15.24
CA GLU A 119 -22.97 -7.55 15.48
C GLU A 119 -23.90 -8.67 15.00
N GLY A 120 -23.38 -9.61 14.22
CA GLY A 120 -24.16 -10.67 13.58
C GLY A 120 -24.67 -10.36 12.17
N ASP A 121 -24.60 -9.12 11.70
CA ASP A 121 -25.03 -8.80 10.33
C ASP A 121 -24.13 -9.48 9.29
N GLN A 122 -24.74 -9.89 8.18
CA GLN A 122 -24.02 -10.37 7.00
C GLN A 122 -23.66 -9.20 6.11
N VAL A 123 -22.40 -9.14 5.70
CA VAL A 123 -21.89 -8.07 4.85
C VAL A 123 -20.87 -8.59 3.84
N LEU A 124 -20.73 -7.89 2.74
CA LEU A 124 -19.76 -8.17 1.69
C LEU A 124 -18.50 -7.31 1.90
N LEU A 125 -17.33 -7.89 1.65
CA LEU A 125 -16.05 -7.19 1.79
C LEU A 125 -15.43 -6.85 0.42
N SER A 126 -15.00 -5.60 0.26
CA SER A 126 -14.39 -5.10 -0.97
C SER A 126 -12.98 -5.64 -1.21
N THR A 127 -12.73 -6.18 -2.40
CA THR A 127 -11.42 -6.75 -2.79
C THR A 127 -10.42 -5.72 -3.29
N LEU A 128 -10.75 -4.43 -3.26
CA LEU A 128 -9.96 -3.36 -3.89
C LEU A 128 -8.48 -3.33 -3.44
N ASN A 129 -8.25 -3.60 -2.15
CA ASN A 129 -6.93 -3.61 -1.51
C ASN A 129 -6.29 -5.01 -1.42
N PHE A 130 -6.92 -6.04 -2.00
CA PHE A 130 -6.45 -7.41 -1.91
C PHE A 130 -5.62 -7.81 -3.13
N ASN A 131 -4.30 -7.73 -2.97
CA ASN A 131 -3.37 -8.11 -4.04
C ASN A 131 -3.15 -9.63 -4.15
N ASN A 132 -3.35 -10.37 -3.05
CA ASN A 132 -2.96 -11.79 -2.93
C ASN A 132 -4.11 -12.79 -3.14
N LEU A 133 -5.27 -12.35 -3.65
CA LEU A 133 -6.34 -13.27 -4.06
C LEU A 133 -5.90 -14.06 -5.30
N LYS A 134 -6.58 -15.16 -5.63
CA LYS A 134 -6.28 -15.99 -6.81
C LYS A 134 -6.91 -15.39 -8.09
N GLY A 135 -6.29 -15.58 -9.27
CA GLY A 135 -6.80 -15.12 -10.58
C GLY A 135 -6.32 -13.73 -11.03
N PRO A 136 -6.80 -13.14 -12.14
CA PRO A 136 -6.44 -11.77 -12.54
C PRO A 136 -7.39 -10.72 -11.95
N LYS A 137 -6.88 -9.55 -11.51
CA LYS A 137 -7.68 -8.49 -10.83
C LYS A 137 -8.96 -8.09 -11.59
N LYS A 138 -8.93 -8.11 -12.92
CA LYS A 138 -10.07 -7.75 -13.79
C LYS A 138 -11.21 -8.79 -13.80
N MET A 139 -10.94 -10.06 -13.48
CA MET A 139 -11.95 -11.14 -13.51
C MET A 139 -12.39 -11.58 -12.11
N ARG A 140 -11.89 -10.94 -11.05
CA ARG A 140 -12.29 -11.25 -9.67
C ARG A 140 -13.51 -10.42 -9.30
N ASP A 141 -14.35 -10.98 -8.45
CA ASP A 141 -15.45 -10.22 -7.86
C ASP A 141 -14.91 -9.06 -7.03
N SER A 142 -15.49 -7.87 -7.25
CA SER A 142 -15.13 -6.67 -6.50
C SER A 142 -15.54 -6.77 -5.02
N LEU A 143 -16.51 -7.63 -4.71
CA LEU A 143 -17.05 -7.87 -3.38
C LEU A 143 -17.01 -9.38 -3.15
N VAL A 144 -16.28 -9.81 -2.13
CA VAL A 144 -16.17 -11.23 -1.78
C VAL A 144 -17.14 -11.53 -0.66
N ARG A 145 -17.78 -12.70 -0.78
CA ARG A 145 -18.54 -13.52 0.17
C ARG A 145 -19.23 -12.80 1.35
N PRO A 146 -20.44 -13.23 1.74
CA PRO A 146 -21.04 -12.72 2.97
C PRO A 146 -20.19 -13.17 4.18
N PHE A 147 -19.60 -12.21 4.87
CA PHE A 147 -18.94 -12.39 6.16
C PHE A 147 -19.86 -11.89 7.27
N THR A 148 -19.77 -12.54 8.43
CA THR A 148 -20.49 -12.11 9.62
C THR A 148 -19.63 -11.16 10.44
N ILE A 149 -20.23 -10.04 10.85
CA ILE A 149 -19.62 -9.12 11.81
C ILE A 149 -19.57 -9.80 13.18
N ILE A 150 -18.36 -9.95 13.73
CA ILE A 150 -18.18 -10.44 15.10
C ILE A 150 -18.39 -9.29 16.08
N LYS A 151 -17.70 -8.17 15.82
CA LYS A 151 -17.62 -7.05 16.75
C LYS A 151 -17.44 -5.73 16.03
N LEU A 152 -18.08 -4.69 16.56
CA LEU A 152 -17.82 -3.31 16.16
C LEU A 152 -16.76 -2.73 17.11
N ILE A 153 -15.53 -2.54 16.62
CA ILE A 153 -14.44 -2.02 17.46
C ILE A 153 -14.60 -0.51 17.64
N ILE A 154 -14.79 0.19 16.52
CA ILE A 154 -14.99 1.65 16.45
C ILE A 154 -16.07 1.88 15.39
N LYS A 155 -16.73 3.05 15.43
CA LYS A 155 -17.69 3.49 14.39
C LYS A 155 -17.26 3.25 12.94
N ASN A 156 -15.95 3.34 12.63
CA ASN A 156 -15.41 3.14 11.28
C ASN A 156 -14.59 1.84 11.12
N ALA A 157 -14.58 0.94 12.11
CA ALA A 157 -13.77 -0.28 12.08
C ALA A 157 -14.55 -1.49 12.61
N VAL A 158 -14.69 -2.49 11.75
CA VAL A 158 -15.51 -3.68 11.99
C VAL A 158 -14.63 -4.92 11.93
N GLU A 159 -14.84 -5.83 12.87
CA GLU A 159 -14.14 -7.12 12.93
C GLU A 159 -15.00 -8.24 12.34
N PHE A 160 -14.38 -9.05 11.48
CA PHE A 160 -15.03 -10.12 10.74
C PHE A 160 -14.48 -11.48 11.10
N LYS A 161 -15.35 -12.48 11.00
CA LYS A 161 -14.92 -13.88 10.96
C LYS A 161 -14.41 -14.22 9.56
N LEU A 162 -13.13 -14.00 9.31
CA LEU A 162 -12.51 -14.37 8.02
C LEU A 162 -12.34 -15.88 7.91
N THR A 163 -12.85 -16.46 6.83
CA THR A 163 -12.69 -17.89 6.49
C THR A 163 -11.76 -18.07 5.29
N GLU A 164 -11.23 -19.29 5.12
CA GLU A 164 -10.48 -19.75 3.93
C GLU A 164 -9.25 -18.88 3.57
N GLU A 165 -9.18 -18.41 2.31
CA GLU A 165 -8.06 -17.67 1.72
C GLU A 165 -7.76 -16.36 2.47
N LEU A 166 -8.73 -15.82 3.21
CA LEU A 166 -8.61 -14.58 3.96
C LEU A 166 -8.26 -14.79 5.44
N SER A 167 -8.21 -16.03 5.94
CA SER A 167 -7.87 -16.34 7.34
C SER A 167 -6.51 -15.78 7.79
N ARG A 168 -5.57 -15.58 6.86
CA ARG A 168 -4.24 -15.01 7.12
C ARG A 168 -4.22 -13.48 7.15
N LYS A 169 -5.33 -12.81 6.82
CA LYS A 169 -5.45 -11.35 6.82
C LYS A 169 -5.94 -10.87 8.17
N HIS A 170 -5.62 -9.62 8.48
CA HIS A 170 -6.13 -8.99 9.69
C HIS A 170 -7.67 -8.90 9.63
N PRO A 171 -8.40 -9.33 10.67
CA PRO A 171 -9.86 -9.45 10.62
C PRO A 171 -10.59 -8.11 10.71
N VAL A 172 -9.90 -7.01 10.97
CA VAL A 172 -10.49 -5.67 11.12
C VAL A 172 -10.38 -4.89 9.81
N PHE A 173 -11.53 -4.44 9.30
CA PHE A 173 -11.61 -3.60 8.10
C PHE A 173 -12.40 -2.31 8.36
N SER A 174 -12.12 -1.29 7.55
CA SER A 174 -12.90 -0.05 7.60
C SER A 174 -14.30 -0.24 7.03
N VAL A 175 -15.27 0.43 7.64
CA VAL A 175 -16.68 0.46 7.20
C VAL A 175 -16.82 0.85 5.72
N SER A 176 -15.94 1.70 5.18
CA SER A 176 -15.97 2.09 3.76
C SER A 176 -15.67 0.94 2.79
N LEU A 177 -15.06 -0.15 3.27
CA LEU A 177 -14.76 -1.34 2.47
C LEU A 177 -15.86 -2.41 2.57
N VAL A 178 -16.92 -2.13 3.32
CA VAL A 178 -17.96 -3.08 3.69
C VAL A 178 -19.29 -2.65 3.07
N LYS A 179 -20.07 -3.61 2.58
CA LYS A 179 -21.43 -3.36 2.09
C LYS A 179 -22.43 -4.32 2.73
N PRO A 180 -23.64 -3.86 3.09
CA PRO A 180 -24.67 -4.75 3.62
C PRO A 180 -25.00 -5.84 2.60
N TYR A 181 -25.08 -7.09 3.08
CA TYR A 181 -25.53 -8.21 2.26
C TYR A 181 -27.05 -8.35 2.41
N PHE A 182 -27.78 -8.20 1.31
CA PHE A 182 -29.20 -8.48 1.26
C PHE A 182 -29.41 -9.84 0.61
N GLN A 183 -30.01 -10.77 1.33
CA GLN A 183 -30.44 -12.04 0.74
C GLN A 183 -31.40 -11.77 -0.42
N THR A 184 -31.22 -12.52 -1.50
CA THR A 184 -32.04 -12.41 -2.69
C THR A 184 -33.50 -12.64 -2.29
N TRP A 185 -34.38 -11.66 -2.55
CA TRP A 185 -35.81 -11.83 -2.37
C TRP A 185 -36.35 -12.81 -3.42
N GLU A 186 -36.29 -14.09 -3.11
CA GLU A 186 -36.80 -15.19 -3.96
C GLU A 186 -38.28 -14.96 -4.31
N ASP A 187 -39.05 -14.40 -3.38
CA ASP A 187 -40.47 -14.07 -3.58
C ASP A 187 -40.73 -12.94 -4.56
N LYS A 188 -39.82 -11.95 -4.65
CA LYS A 188 -39.99 -10.79 -5.56
C LYS A 188 -39.50 -11.07 -6.97
N PHE A 189 -38.57 -12.01 -7.14
CA PHE A 189 -37.96 -12.32 -8.43
C PHE A 189 -37.76 -13.83 -8.65
N PRO A 190 -38.86 -14.60 -8.77
CA PRO A 190 -38.81 -16.06 -8.89
C PRO A 190 -38.11 -16.57 -10.15
N SER A 191 -38.03 -15.74 -11.21
CA SER A 191 -37.36 -16.05 -12.47
C SER A 191 -35.83 -15.82 -12.44
N ARG A 192 -35.28 -15.29 -11.34
CA ARG A 192 -33.84 -15.05 -11.22
C ARG A 192 -33.12 -16.38 -10.94
N LYS A 193 -32.43 -16.91 -11.95
CA LYS A 193 -31.56 -18.08 -11.78
C LYS A 193 -30.52 -17.76 -10.70
N LYS A 194 -30.49 -18.56 -9.63
CA LYS A 194 -29.40 -18.51 -8.64
C LYS A 194 -28.11 -18.73 -9.43
N HIS A 195 -27.26 -17.72 -9.50
CA HIS A 195 -25.90 -17.92 -10.00
C HIS A 195 -25.30 -18.99 -9.10
N PRO A 196 -24.76 -20.10 -9.65
CA PRO A 196 -24.10 -21.09 -8.81
C PRO A 196 -23.05 -20.34 -7.99
N THR A 197 -23.09 -20.49 -6.67
CA THR A 197 -22.01 -20.07 -5.77
C THR A 197 -20.71 -20.46 -6.48
N PRO A 198 -19.78 -19.53 -6.77
CA PRO A 198 -18.55 -19.87 -7.46
C PRO A 198 -18.00 -21.10 -6.76
N SER A 199 -17.95 -22.23 -7.46
CA SER A 199 -17.61 -23.51 -6.86
C SER A 199 -16.35 -23.26 -6.06
N GLU A 200 -16.40 -23.58 -4.76
CA GLU A 200 -15.23 -23.68 -3.92
C GLU A 200 -14.17 -24.30 -4.80
N LEU A 201 -13.14 -23.52 -5.15
CA LEU A 201 -12.13 -23.93 -6.11
C LEU A 201 -11.63 -25.24 -5.55
N LEU A 202 -12.09 -26.36 -6.14
CA LEU A 202 -11.73 -27.69 -5.69
C LEU A 202 -10.25 -27.59 -5.38
N GLU A 203 -9.90 -27.84 -4.12
CA GLU A 203 -8.50 -27.98 -3.77
C GLU A 203 -8.02 -29.02 -4.77
N VAL A 204 -7.34 -28.56 -5.81
CA VAL A 204 -6.71 -29.44 -6.77
C VAL A 204 -5.71 -30.10 -5.88
N GLU A 205 -6.04 -31.31 -5.41
CA GLU A 205 -5.13 -32.17 -4.69
C GLU A 205 -3.84 -32.03 -5.48
N ASP A 206 -2.89 -31.36 -4.83
CA ASP A 206 -1.69 -30.84 -5.44
C ASP A 206 -0.75 -32.05 -5.55
N SER A 207 -1.25 -33.07 -6.26
CA SER A 207 -0.58 -34.31 -6.56
C SER A 207 0.68 -33.88 -7.29
N PRO A 208 1.85 -34.13 -6.68
CA PRO A 208 3.09 -33.65 -7.23
C PRO A 208 3.24 -34.25 -8.63
N GLY A 209 3.13 -33.39 -9.64
CA GLY A 209 3.30 -33.79 -11.03
C GLY A 209 4.69 -34.39 -11.28
N PRO A 210 4.95 -34.96 -12.47
CA PRO A 210 6.23 -35.61 -12.74
C PRO A 210 7.40 -34.63 -12.62
N VAL A 211 8.47 -35.05 -11.94
CA VAL A 211 9.64 -34.23 -11.64
C VAL A 211 10.46 -33.95 -12.92
N LYS A 212 10.88 -32.70 -13.11
CA LYS A 212 11.80 -32.31 -14.20
C LYS A 212 13.25 -32.34 -13.74
N LYS A 213 13.57 -31.65 -12.63
CA LYS A 213 14.92 -31.56 -12.08
C LYS A 213 14.90 -31.17 -10.60
N ILE A 214 15.84 -31.71 -9.84
CA ILE A 214 16.14 -31.24 -8.48
C ILE A 214 17.25 -30.20 -8.57
N ILE A 215 16.99 -29.00 -8.04
CA ILE A 215 17.88 -27.84 -8.21
C ILE A 215 18.91 -27.80 -7.08
N LYS A 216 18.45 -27.89 -5.83
CA LYS A 216 19.29 -27.65 -4.66
C LYS A 216 18.88 -28.54 -3.50
N ALA A 217 19.87 -29.03 -2.76
CA ALA A 217 19.67 -29.67 -1.46
C ALA A 217 20.02 -28.67 -0.35
N ARG A 218 19.14 -28.52 0.64
CA ARG A 218 19.34 -27.73 1.85
C ARG A 218 19.13 -28.58 3.10
N LYS A 219 19.94 -28.37 4.14
CA LYS A 219 19.72 -28.93 5.47
C LYS A 219 19.00 -27.89 6.31
N ILE A 220 17.93 -28.29 7.00
CA ILE A 220 17.17 -27.44 7.91
C ILE A 220 17.01 -28.20 9.22
N ARG A 221 17.22 -27.52 10.34
CA ARG A 221 17.01 -28.08 11.66
C ARG A 221 15.56 -27.84 12.08
N ILE A 222 14.78 -28.90 12.27
CA ILE A 222 13.38 -28.85 12.70
C ILE A 222 13.26 -29.76 13.93
N ASN A 223 12.72 -29.25 15.04
CA ASN A 223 12.60 -29.97 16.33
C ASN A 223 13.90 -30.66 16.78
N GLY A 224 15.04 -29.95 16.66
CA GLY A 224 16.35 -30.45 17.07
C GLY A 224 16.99 -31.51 16.16
N LYS A 225 16.30 -31.94 15.09
CA LYS A 225 16.82 -32.91 14.11
C LYS A 225 17.17 -32.21 12.79
N ASP A 226 18.31 -32.58 12.22
CA ASP A 226 18.74 -32.08 10.91
C ASP A 226 18.01 -32.85 9.80
N GLN A 227 17.11 -32.18 9.08
CA GLN A 227 16.37 -32.75 7.95
C GLN A 227 16.90 -32.18 6.63
N ARG A 228 17.05 -33.05 5.61
CA ARG A 228 17.44 -32.65 4.25
C ARG A 228 16.20 -32.44 3.40
N LYS A 229 16.05 -31.25 2.83
CA LYS A 229 15.01 -30.91 1.85
C LYS A 229 15.62 -30.61 0.49
N TYR A 230 14.93 -31.04 -0.56
CA TYR A 230 15.32 -30.86 -1.94
C TYR A 230 14.35 -29.91 -2.64
N LEU A 231 14.87 -28.89 -3.33
CA LEU A 231 14.06 -27.99 -4.15
C LEU A 231 13.79 -28.65 -5.50
N VAL A 232 12.54 -29.01 -5.74
CA VAL A 232 12.10 -29.77 -6.90
C VAL A 232 11.39 -28.86 -7.89
N ARG A 233 11.78 -28.96 -9.16
CA ARG A 233 11.09 -28.34 -10.30
C ARG A 233 10.28 -29.40 -11.03
N PHE A 234 8.98 -29.19 -11.13
CA PHE A 234 8.04 -30.09 -11.81
C PHE A 234 8.02 -29.84 -13.32
N LYS A 235 7.66 -30.86 -14.11
CA LYS A 235 7.40 -30.70 -15.54
C LYS A 235 6.15 -29.82 -15.72
N ASN A 236 6.16 -28.99 -16.77
CA ASN A 236 5.06 -28.10 -17.14
C ASN A 236 4.67 -27.04 -16.10
N GLN A 237 5.55 -26.76 -15.13
CA GLN A 237 5.37 -25.67 -14.17
C GLN A 237 6.50 -24.63 -14.26
N THR A 238 6.13 -23.36 -14.05
CA THR A 238 7.06 -22.23 -13.95
C THR A 238 7.85 -22.28 -12.62
N ALA A 239 8.94 -21.51 -12.54
CA ALA A 239 9.83 -21.53 -11.37
C ALA A 239 9.13 -21.11 -10.06
N ASP A 240 8.05 -20.34 -10.14
CA ASP A 240 7.29 -19.86 -8.98
C ASP A 240 6.55 -20.98 -8.22
N LYS A 241 6.34 -22.14 -8.88
CA LYS A 241 5.69 -23.31 -8.28
C LYS A 241 6.68 -24.36 -7.76
N ASN A 242 7.98 -24.05 -7.68
CA ASN A 242 8.97 -24.98 -7.12
C ASN A 242 8.69 -25.27 -5.64
N LYS A 243 8.66 -26.55 -5.26
CA LYS A 243 8.41 -26.99 -3.88
C LYS A 243 9.65 -27.60 -3.23
N SER A 244 9.81 -27.34 -1.93
CA SER A 244 10.83 -28.00 -1.11
C SER A 244 10.26 -29.28 -0.50
N LEU A 245 10.69 -30.44 -1.01
CA LEU A 245 10.20 -31.75 -0.59
C LEU A 245 11.30 -32.55 0.12
N GLU A 246 10.88 -33.51 0.95
CA GLU A 246 11.76 -34.49 1.58
C GLU A 246 12.05 -35.65 0.62
N GLU A 247 13.10 -36.44 0.86
CA GLU A 247 13.52 -37.52 -0.06
C GLU A 247 12.37 -38.50 -0.39
N GLU A 248 11.55 -38.81 0.61
CA GLU A 248 10.43 -39.75 0.53
C GLU A 248 9.21 -39.19 -0.20
N ALA A 249 9.07 -37.86 -0.22
CA ALA A 249 7.91 -37.17 -0.78
C ALA A 249 8.09 -36.78 -2.26
N ILE A 250 9.18 -37.22 -2.91
CA ILE A 250 9.50 -36.89 -4.31
C ILE A 250 9.08 -38.06 -5.22
N PRO A 251 8.06 -37.90 -6.08
CA PRO A 251 7.70 -38.91 -7.07
C PRO A 251 8.87 -39.16 -8.02
N ASP A 252 9.26 -40.43 -8.20
CA ASP A 252 10.41 -40.84 -9.02
C ASP A 252 11.70 -40.03 -8.72
N GLY A 253 11.96 -39.71 -7.45
CA GLY A 253 13.08 -38.86 -7.05
C GLY A 253 14.47 -39.47 -7.25
N ASN A 254 14.60 -40.80 -7.22
CA ASN A 254 15.88 -41.51 -7.19
C ASN A 254 16.82 -41.20 -8.38
N PRO A 255 16.37 -41.25 -9.65
CA PRO A 255 17.21 -40.88 -10.80
C PRO A 255 17.68 -39.42 -10.74
N HIS A 256 16.83 -38.51 -10.28
CA HIS A 256 17.14 -37.08 -10.20
C HIS A 256 18.11 -36.76 -9.06
N LEU A 257 17.97 -37.44 -7.92
CA LEU A 257 18.90 -37.34 -6.79
C LEU A 257 20.28 -37.87 -7.15
N ARG A 258 20.37 -38.98 -7.90
CA ARG A 258 21.65 -39.50 -8.40
C ARG A 258 22.36 -38.50 -9.30
N ARG A 259 21.65 -37.85 -10.23
CA ARG A 259 22.23 -36.80 -11.09
C ARG A 259 22.73 -35.60 -10.29
N LEU A 260 21.98 -35.15 -9.28
CA LEU A 260 22.41 -34.04 -8.41
C LEU A 260 23.65 -34.40 -7.59
N ARG A 261 23.71 -35.63 -7.06
CA ARG A 261 24.88 -36.13 -6.30
C ARG A 261 26.10 -36.25 -7.20
N ALA A 262 25.92 -36.71 -8.44
CA ALA A 262 26.99 -36.80 -9.44
C ALA A 262 27.53 -35.41 -9.82
N SER A 263 26.65 -34.43 -10.10
CA SER A 263 27.09 -33.08 -10.48
C SER A 263 27.84 -32.35 -9.35
N ARG A 264 27.46 -32.60 -8.09
CA ARG A 264 28.18 -32.03 -6.93
C ARG A 264 29.56 -32.65 -6.71
N ARG A 265 29.76 -33.93 -7.08
CA ARG A 265 31.07 -34.58 -6.98
C ARG A 265 32.04 -34.04 -8.04
N THR A 266 31.56 -33.77 -9.25
CA THR A 266 32.36 -33.17 -10.33
C THR A 266 32.73 -31.71 -10.06
N GLU A 267 31.87 -30.95 -9.37
CA GLU A 267 32.19 -29.58 -8.96
C GLU A 267 33.27 -29.52 -7.85
N GLN A 268 33.35 -30.55 -6.99
CA GLN A 268 34.35 -30.65 -5.92
C GLN A 268 35.71 -31.16 -6.38
N SER A 269 35.80 -31.82 -7.54
CA SER A 269 37.07 -32.31 -8.11
C SER A 269 37.79 -31.27 -8.98
N HIS A 270 37.18 -30.10 -9.21
CA HIS A 270 37.73 -29.00 -10.00
C HIS A 270 38.06 -27.74 -9.16
N GLN A 271 38.07 -27.88 -7.84
CA GLN A 271 38.62 -26.92 -6.87
C GLN A 271 39.81 -27.57 -6.18
#